data_AF-R5B651-F1
#
_entry.id   AF-R5B651-F1
#
_cell.length_a   1.000
_cell.length_b   1.000
_cell.length_c   1.000
_cell.angle_alpha   90.00
_cell.angle_beta   90.00
_cell.angle_gamma   90.00
#
_symmetry.space_group_name_H-M   'P 1'
#
loop_
_entity.id
_entity.type
_entity.pdbx_description
1 polymer ?
#
loop_
_entity_poly.entity_id
_entity_poly.type
_entity_poly.pdbx_seq_one_letter_code
_entity_poly.pdbx_strand_id
1 'polypeptide(L)'
;MNKPAIFILTLACALALVGCSPNKETKNLSDDMPFAETPDVNLTTPGDMPADEVFDIVIFHASRADFGAIYSGALNEETMMFSSVLHLPIYKFDSLEELEQFKAAFGDSLGMDGKYDGALSFNEATSGRDEAFFEENSLMLVYVDVSNKASDLEVSSIFCDGNTFCIHIMPRNGSKSTTDGADSYRLITVAVPKSMIKDCIKFDADFNNDTN
;
A
#
# COMPACT_ATOMS: atom_id res chain seq x y z
N MET A 1 -20.29 20.77 51.83
CA MET A 1 -20.12 21.45 50.53
C MET A 1 -19.99 20.38 49.45
N ASN A 2 -20.81 20.51 48.42
CA ASN A 2 -21.22 19.45 47.49
C ASN A 2 -20.10 19.00 46.54
N LYS A 3 -20.05 17.69 46.27
CA LYS A 3 -19.26 17.06 45.19
C LYS A 3 -19.81 17.46 43.81
N PRO A 4 -18.98 17.67 42.78
CA PRO A 4 -19.44 17.65 41.40
C PRO A 4 -19.48 16.21 40.86
N ALA A 5 -20.59 15.89 40.21
CA ALA A 5 -20.93 14.60 39.65
C ALA A 5 -20.22 14.35 38.30
N ILE A 6 -19.73 13.12 38.12
CA ILE A 6 -19.27 12.58 36.84
C ILE A 6 -20.53 12.22 36.03
N PHE A 7 -20.75 12.92 34.90
CA PHE A 7 -21.78 12.56 33.94
C PHE A 7 -21.23 11.47 33.00
N ILE A 8 -21.78 10.26 33.14
CA ILE A 8 -21.57 9.16 32.19
C ILE A 8 -22.50 9.39 31.00
N LEU A 9 -21.94 9.55 29.80
CA LEU A 9 -22.69 9.63 28.56
C LEU A 9 -22.69 8.25 27.89
N THR A 10 -23.72 7.45 28.18
CA THR A 10 -23.96 6.17 27.50
C THR A 10 -24.79 6.44 26.25
N LEU A 11 -24.19 6.30 25.06
CA LEU A 11 -24.91 6.40 23.80
C LEU A 11 -25.29 4.99 23.33
N ALA A 12 -26.57 4.64 23.47
CA ALA A 12 -27.17 3.46 22.86
C ALA A 12 -27.77 3.86 21.50
N CYS A 13 -27.43 3.13 20.43
CA CYS A 13 -28.17 3.17 19.18
C CYS A 13 -28.74 1.78 18.91
N ALA A 14 -30.08 1.72 18.81
CA ALA A 14 -30.85 0.52 18.54
C ALA A 14 -31.14 0.38 17.04
N LEU A 15 -30.93 -0.86 16.59
CA LEU A 15 -31.45 -1.61 15.43
C LEU A 15 -32.47 -0.94 14.48
N ALA A 16 -32.21 -1.10 13.18
CA ALA A 16 -33.25 -1.34 12.18
C ALA A 16 -32.90 -2.59 11.35
N LEU A 17 -33.57 -3.70 11.66
CA LEU A 17 -33.70 -4.87 10.79
C LEU A 17 -34.81 -4.56 9.78
N VAL A 18 -34.49 -4.52 8.48
CA VAL A 18 -35.50 -4.64 7.43
C VAL A 18 -35.36 -6.02 6.81
N GLY A 19 -36.21 -6.93 7.27
CA GLY A 19 -36.53 -8.15 6.55
C GLY A 19 -37.66 -7.88 5.57
N CYS A 20 -37.46 -8.27 4.31
CA CYS A 20 -38.54 -8.57 3.38
C CYS A 20 -38.24 -9.91 2.71
N SER A 21 -39.20 -10.82 2.76
CA SER A 21 -39.22 -12.17 2.19
C SER A 21 -40.60 -12.35 1.51
N PRO A 22 -40.88 -13.40 0.71
CA PRO A 22 -40.28 -13.78 -0.57
C PRO A 22 -41.32 -13.90 -1.73
N ASN A 23 -40.81 -14.26 -2.92
CA ASN A 23 -41.44 -14.92 -4.08
C ASN A 23 -42.41 -14.20 -5.03
N LYS A 24 -42.00 -14.09 -6.31
CA LYS A 24 -42.77 -14.66 -7.44
C LYS A 24 -41.89 -14.87 -8.69
N GLU A 25 -41.78 -16.14 -9.10
CA GLU A 25 -41.26 -16.59 -10.39
C GLU A 25 -42.30 -16.31 -11.50
N THR A 26 -41.87 -15.92 -12.72
CA THR A 26 -42.41 -16.44 -14.01
C THR A 26 -41.61 -15.98 -15.24
N LYS A 27 -41.08 -17.00 -15.94
CA LYS A 27 -40.54 -17.21 -17.29
C LYS A 27 -40.67 -16.15 -18.43
N ASN A 28 -39.52 -15.97 -19.10
CA ASN A 28 -39.16 -15.97 -20.54
C ASN A 28 -39.99 -15.23 -21.61
N LEU A 29 -39.33 -14.34 -22.37
CA LEU A 29 -39.35 -14.33 -23.84
C LEU A 29 -38.10 -13.62 -24.41
N SER A 30 -37.64 -14.12 -25.55
CA SER A 30 -36.46 -13.79 -26.36
C SER A 30 -36.37 -12.33 -26.84
N ASP A 31 -35.16 -11.86 -27.16
CA ASP A 31 -34.81 -11.35 -28.50
C ASP A 31 -33.29 -11.11 -28.64
N ASP A 32 -32.75 -11.59 -29.77
CA ASP A 32 -31.37 -11.51 -30.23
C ASP A 32 -30.99 -10.08 -30.70
N MET A 33 -29.80 -9.58 -30.30
CA MET A 33 -28.76 -8.92 -31.13
C MET A 33 -27.79 -8.04 -30.30
N PRO A 34 -26.54 -7.80 -30.79
CA PRO A 34 -25.35 -7.71 -29.95
C PRO A 34 -25.21 -6.33 -29.31
N PHE A 35 -25.03 -6.29 -27.99
CA PHE A 35 -24.55 -5.09 -27.32
C PHE A 35 -23.07 -4.92 -27.64
N ALA A 36 -22.76 -3.80 -28.28
CA ALA A 36 -21.41 -3.28 -28.37
C ALA A 36 -20.84 -3.13 -26.95
N GLU A 37 -19.72 -3.79 -26.68
CA GLU A 37 -18.91 -3.54 -25.49
C GLU A 37 -18.31 -2.14 -25.62
N THR A 38 -18.96 -1.15 -25.03
CA THR A 38 -18.27 0.05 -24.55
C THR A 38 -17.74 -0.28 -23.16
N PRO A 39 -16.42 -0.16 -22.88
CA PRO A 39 -15.92 -0.31 -21.52
C PRO A 39 -16.37 0.93 -20.74
N ASP A 40 -17.42 0.77 -19.95
CA ASP A 40 -17.87 1.77 -18.98
C ASP A 40 -16.92 1.69 -17.79
N VAL A 41 -15.81 2.42 -17.86
CA VAL A 41 -14.86 2.54 -16.74
C VAL A 41 -15.48 3.47 -15.71
N ASN A 42 -16.40 2.93 -14.92
CA ASN A 42 -17.02 3.65 -13.82
C ASN A 42 -16.06 3.64 -12.61
N LEU A 43 -15.04 4.50 -12.67
CA LEU A 43 -14.27 4.92 -11.50
C LEU A 43 -15.20 5.72 -10.60
N THR A 44 -15.76 5.10 -9.55
CA THR A 44 -16.20 5.78 -8.31
C THR A 44 -16.73 4.79 -7.28
N THR A 45 -15.84 4.19 -6.48
CA THR A 45 -16.19 3.80 -5.10
C THR A 45 -14.93 3.91 -4.25
N PRO A 46 -14.94 4.65 -3.13
CA PRO A 46 -13.87 4.56 -2.13
C PRO A 46 -13.95 3.17 -1.49
N GLY A 47 -12.91 2.37 -1.70
CA GLY A 47 -12.83 1.02 -1.19
C GLY A 47 -11.51 0.38 -1.62
N ASP A 48 -11.02 -0.55 -0.80
CA ASP A 48 -9.77 -1.27 -1.04
C ASP A 48 -9.76 -1.87 -2.44
N MET A 49 -8.87 -1.38 -3.30
CA MET A 49 -8.60 -2.01 -4.58
C MET A 49 -7.61 -3.16 -4.36
N PRO A 50 -7.88 -4.38 -4.88
CA PRO A 50 -6.90 -5.44 -4.88
C PRO A 50 -5.67 -4.96 -5.66
N ALA A 51 -4.51 -4.95 -4.99
CA ALA A 51 -3.35 -4.19 -5.44
C ALA A 51 -2.70 -4.80 -6.70
N ASP A 52 -2.73 -6.13 -6.79
CA ASP A 52 -2.01 -6.95 -7.78
C ASP A 52 -2.57 -6.85 -9.20
N GLU A 53 -3.86 -6.50 -9.33
CA GLU A 53 -4.55 -6.43 -10.64
C GLU A 53 -4.54 -5.03 -11.25
N VAL A 54 -4.20 -4.00 -10.45
CA VAL A 54 -4.36 -2.59 -10.82
C VAL A 54 -3.05 -1.83 -10.87
N PHE A 55 -2.08 -2.22 -10.03
CA PHE A 55 -0.82 -1.48 -9.88
C PHE A 55 0.38 -2.31 -10.30
N ASP A 56 1.38 -1.63 -10.84
CA ASP A 56 2.68 -2.22 -11.10
C ASP A 56 3.49 -2.23 -9.80
N ILE A 57 3.50 -3.40 -9.16
CA ILE A 57 4.10 -3.65 -7.85
C ILE A 57 5.30 -4.56 -8.01
N VAL A 58 6.43 -4.12 -7.45
CA VAL A 58 7.68 -4.90 -7.48
C VAL A 58 8.32 -4.89 -6.10
N ILE A 59 8.76 -6.07 -5.66
CA ILE A 59 9.38 -6.27 -4.35
C ILE A 59 10.84 -6.67 -4.57
N PHE A 60 11.74 -5.96 -3.90
CA PHE A 60 13.18 -6.12 -4.02
C PHE A 60 13.80 -6.54 -2.69
N HIS A 61 14.91 -7.26 -2.78
CA HIS A 61 15.80 -7.43 -1.63
C HIS A 61 16.45 -6.09 -1.27
N ALA A 62 16.64 -5.88 0.03
CA ALA A 62 17.36 -4.72 0.54
C ALA A 62 18.29 -5.13 1.69
N SER A 63 19.29 -4.30 1.93
CA SER A 63 20.13 -4.36 3.13
C SER A 63 19.55 -3.50 4.24
N ARG A 64 20.03 -3.75 5.47
CA ARG A 64 19.64 -2.95 6.64
C ARG A 64 20.07 -1.50 6.45
N ALA A 65 19.10 -0.60 6.38
CA ALA A 65 19.31 0.84 6.37
C ALA A 65 19.82 1.36 7.72
N ASP A 66 20.43 2.55 7.69
CA ASP A 66 20.47 3.42 8.87
C ASP A 66 19.04 3.89 9.18
N PHE A 67 18.46 3.37 10.27
CA PHE A 67 17.10 3.69 10.67
C PHE A 67 16.88 5.19 10.91
N GLY A 68 17.89 5.93 11.37
CA GLY A 68 17.76 7.38 11.55
C GLY A 68 17.57 8.10 10.22
N ALA A 69 18.37 7.73 9.21
CA ALA A 69 18.33 8.35 7.89
C ALA A 69 17.10 7.95 7.07
N ILE A 70 16.73 6.66 7.07
CA ILE A 70 15.58 6.18 6.29
C ILE A 70 14.23 6.54 6.94
N TYR A 71 14.15 6.77 8.25
CA TYR A 71 12.88 7.18 8.88
C TYR A 71 12.68 8.70 8.77
N SER A 72 13.73 9.50 8.94
CA SER A 72 13.63 10.97 8.87
C SER A 72 13.37 11.52 7.47
N GLY A 73 13.67 10.74 6.42
CA GLY A 73 13.34 11.12 5.05
C GLY A 73 11.94 10.73 4.60
N ALA A 74 11.20 9.97 5.41
CA ALA A 74 9.92 9.38 5.03
C ALA A 74 8.77 10.38 5.16
N LEU A 75 7.77 10.26 4.30
CA LEU A 75 6.59 11.13 4.30
C LEU A 75 5.71 10.95 5.54
N ASN A 76 5.86 9.84 6.27
CA ASN A 76 5.09 9.49 7.46
C ASN A 76 5.94 9.44 8.74
N GLU A 77 7.07 10.17 8.79
CA GLU A 77 7.96 10.22 9.96
C GLU A 77 7.19 10.42 11.28
N GLU A 78 6.31 11.42 11.33
CA GLU A 78 5.53 11.74 12.52
C GLU A 78 4.57 10.61 12.93
N THR A 79 3.96 9.92 11.97
CA THR A 79 3.00 8.84 12.23
C THR A 79 3.70 7.61 12.82
N MET A 80 4.94 7.32 12.37
CA MET A 80 5.72 6.19 12.88
C MET A 80 6.09 6.33 14.36
N MET A 81 6.17 7.55 14.90
CA MET A 81 6.60 7.79 16.29
C MET A 81 5.54 7.46 17.36
N PHE A 82 4.24 7.39 17.02
CA PHE A 82 3.16 7.41 18.02
C PHE A 82 2.14 6.27 17.91
N SER A 83 2.31 5.33 16.99
CA SER A 83 1.26 4.36 16.65
C SER A 83 1.41 2.99 17.31
N SER A 84 0.26 2.35 17.56
CA SER A 84 0.16 0.92 17.87
C SER A 84 0.21 0.03 16.63
N VAL A 85 0.01 0.62 15.44
CA VAL A 85 0.16 -0.03 14.13
C VAL A 85 1.62 0.06 13.70
N LEU A 86 2.14 -0.99 13.08
CA LEU A 86 3.49 -0.98 12.55
C LEU A 86 3.52 -0.22 11.21
N HIS A 87 3.66 1.09 11.27
CA HIS A 87 3.89 1.93 10.10
C HIS A 87 5.30 1.72 9.55
N LEU A 88 5.41 1.83 8.23
CA LEU A 88 6.60 1.60 7.45
C LEU A 88 7.01 2.89 6.74
N PRO A 89 8.32 3.20 6.64
CA PRO A 89 8.78 4.37 5.90
C PRO A 89 8.28 4.35 4.45
N ILE A 90 7.57 5.40 4.04
CA ILE A 90 7.10 5.59 2.67
C ILE A 90 7.71 6.84 2.03
N TYR A 91 8.12 6.68 0.77
CA TYR A 91 8.64 7.72 -0.09
C TYR A 91 7.79 7.83 -1.35
N LYS A 92 7.80 9.02 -1.95
CA LYS A 92 7.14 9.31 -3.23
C LYS A 92 8.14 9.99 -4.13
N PHE A 93 8.21 9.53 -5.38
CA PHE A 93 8.98 10.15 -6.44
C PHE A 93 8.02 10.60 -7.54
N ASP A 94 7.99 11.90 -7.81
CA ASP A 94 7.23 12.54 -8.88
C ASP A 94 8.08 12.80 -10.13
N SER A 95 9.39 12.58 -10.06
CA SER A 95 10.33 12.73 -11.17
C SER A 95 11.48 11.70 -11.12
N LEU A 96 12.14 11.51 -12.26
CA LEU A 96 13.36 10.72 -12.35
C LEU A 96 14.48 11.30 -11.48
N GLU A 97 14.58 12.63 -11.40
CA GLU A 97 15.60 13.29 -10.58
C GLU A 97 15.48 12.91 -9.10
N GLU A 98 14.26 12.92 -8.55
CA GLU A 98 14.02 12.54 -7.14
C GLU A 98 14.38 11.07 -6.88
N LEU A 99 14.06 10.17 -7.82
CA LEU A 99 14.43 8.76 -7.73
C LEU A 99 15.96 8.58 -7.76
N GLU A 100 16.66 9.29 -8.65
CA GLU A 100 18.13 9.22 -8.75
C GLU A 100 18.82 9.84 -7.52
N GLN A 101 18.25 10.90 -6.94
CA GLN A 101 18.74 11.46 -5.67
C GLN A 101 18.60 10.44 -4.52
N PHE A 102 17.48 9.71 -4.47
CA PHE A 102 17.30 8.64 -3.48
C PHE A 102 18.30 7.51 -3.67
N LYS A 103 18.50 7.05 -4.92
CA LYS A 103 19.53 6.04 -5.24
C LYS A 103 20.93 6.52 -4.87
N ALA A 104 21.26 7.78 -5.13
CA ALA A 104 22.57 8.34 -4.75
C ALA A 104 22.77 8.40 -3.22
N ALA A 105 21.70 8.67 -2.47
CA ALA A 105 21.76 8.76 -1.01
C ALA A 105 21.82 7.39 -0.32
N PHE A 106 21.10 6.40 -0.85
CA PHE A 106 20.87 5.11 -0.17
C PHE A 106 21.31 3.87 -0.96
N GLY A 107 21.78 4.00 -2.20
CA GLY A 107 22.08 2.87 -3.08
C GLY A 107 23.07 1.88 -2.48
N ASP A 108 24.20 2.38 -1.98
CA ASP A 108 25.24 1.57 -1.34
C ASP A 108 24.75 0.96 -0.02
N SER A 109 23.99 1.70 0.78
CA SER A 109 23.55 1.26 2.12
C SER A 109 22.40 0.26 2.08
N LEU A 110 21.50 0.41 1.11
CA LEU A 110 20.38 -0.51 0.87
C LEU A 110 20.74 -1.67 -0.06
N GLY A 111 21.94 -1.67 -0.66
CA GLY A 111 22.38 -2.73 -1.56
C GLY A 111 21.49 -2.84 -2.80
N MET A 112 21.15 -1.71 -3.43
CA MET A 112 20.19 -1.64 -4.55
C MET A 112 20.64 -2.35 -5.84
N ASP A 113 21.93 -2.68 -5.93
CA ASP A 113 22.49 -3.53 -7.01
C ASP A 113 22.47 -5.03 -6.66
N GLY A 114 22.13 -5.36 -5.41
CA GLY A 114 21.99 -6.72 -4.94
C GLY A 114 20.87 -7.45 -5.67
N LYS A 115 21.17 -8.68 -6.11
CA LYS A 115 20.19 -9.60 -6.67
C LYS A 115 19.98 -10.73 -5.69
N TYR A 116 18.74 -11.14 -5.54
CA TYR A 116 18.37 -12.32 -4.76
C TYR A 116 17.62 -13.29 -5.65
N ASP A 117 18.04 -14.57 -5.64
CA ASP A 117 17.38 -15.68 -6.34
C ASP A 117 17.02 -15.39 -7.83
N GLY A 118 17.95 -14.76 -8.57
CA GLY A 118 17.76 -14.46 -9.99
C GLY A 118 16.74 -13.35 -10.31
N ALA A 119 16.16 -12.70 -9.29
CA ALA A 119 15.33 -11.52 -9.46
C ALA A 119 16.15 -10.30 -9.92
N LEU A 120 15.45 -9.32 -10.51
CA LEU A 120 16.03 -8.03 -10.85
C LEU A 120 16.43 -7.27 -9.58
N SER A 121 17.55 -6.55 -9.63
CA SER A 121 17.88 -5.60 -8.57
C SER A 121 16.96 -4.38 -8.64
N PHE A 122 16.93 -3.57 -7.58
CA PHE A 122 16.17 -2.32 -7.56
C PHE A 122 16.60 -1.38 -8.70
N ASN A 123 17.91 -1.23 -8.91
CA ASN A 123 18.44 -0.37 -9.97
C ASN A 123 18.08 -0.88 -11.38
N GLU A 124 18.07 -2.20 -11.58
CA GLU A 124 17.67 -2.79 -12.86
C GLU A 124 16.18 -2.58 -13.14
N ALA A 125 15.32 -2.85 -12.16
CA ALA A 125 13.87 -2.73 -12.34
C ALA A 125 13.40 -1.28 -12.49
N THR A 126 14.11 -0.33 -11.87
CA THR A 126 13.79 1.09 -11.99
C THR A 126 14.46 1.78 -13.18
N SER A 127 15.36 1.10 -13.91
CA SER A 127 16.05 1.66 -15.09
C SER A 127 15.09 2.03 -16.24
N GLY A 128 13.93 1.38 -16.30
CA GLY A 128 12.88 1.67 -17.29
C GLY A 128 11.91 2.79 -16.89
N ARG A 129 12.08 3.41 -15.72
CA ARG A 129 11.24 4.53 -15.26
C ARG A 129 11.85 5.84 -15.75
N ASP A 130 11.58 6.18 -17.01
CA ASP A 130 12.06 7.40 -17.64
C ASP A 130 11.16 8.61 -17.34
N GLU A 131 11.48 9.76 -17.94
CA GLU A 131 10.68 10.99 -17.76
C GLU A 131 9.21 10.79 -18.18
N ALA A 132 8.95 10.02 -19.24
CA ALA A 132 7.59 9.76 -19.72
C ALA A 132 6.77 8.96 -18.71
N PHE A 133 7.38 8.00 -18.01
CA PHE A 133 6.73 7.32 -16.90
C PHE A 133 6.26 8.32 -15.83
N PHE A 134 7.13 9.28 -15.48
CA PHE A 134 6.85 10.27 -14.44
C PHE A 134 5.91 11.40 -14.89
N GLU A 135 5.61 11.56 -16.18
CA GLU A 135 4.59 12.52 -16.62
C GLU A 135 3.20 12.15 -16.08
N GLU A 136 2.88 10.86 -16.07
CA GLU A 136 1.57 10.35 -15.70
C GLU A 136 1.53 9.67 -14.33
N ASN A 137 2.67 9.17 -13.85
CA ASN A 137 2.75 8.34 -12.66
C ASN A 137 3.69 8.93 -11.60
N SER A 138 3.40 8.62 -10.35
CA SER A 138 4.34 8.72 -9.24
C SER A 138 4.80 7.32 -8.87
N LEU A 139 6.05 7.18 -8.45
CA LEU A 139 6.56 5.93 -7.89
C LEU A 139 6.54 6.04 -6.37
N MET A 140 5.74 5.19 -5.72
CA MET A 140 5.79 5.01 -4.28
C MET A 140 6.85 3.97 -3.94
N LEU A 141 7.55 4.17 -2.83
CA LEU A 141 8.55 3.25 -2.33
C LEU A 141 8.35 3.05 -0.82
N VAL A 142 8.25 1.80 -0.40
CA VAL A 142 8.15 1.41 1.01
C VAL A 142 9.37 0.59 1.40
N TYR A 143 10.00 0.95 2.52
CA TYR A 143 11.07 0.15 3.13
C TYR A 143 10.50 -0.73 4.25
N VAL A 144 10.75 -2.03 4.19
CA VAL A 144 10.15 -3.02 5.10
C VAL A 144 11.23 -3.78 5.85
N ASP A 145 11.12 -3.82 7.17
CA ASP A 145 11.84 -4.76 8.03
C ASP A 145 10.97 -6.01 8.27
N VAL A 146 11.34 -7.11 7.64
CA VAL A 146 10.77 -8.46 7.83
C VAL A 146 11.58 -9.31 8.80
N SER A 147 12.49 -8.72 9.60
CA SER A 147 13.16 -9.43 10.69
C SER A 147 12.12 -10.05 11.63
N ASN A 148 12.19 -11.38 11.78
CA ASN A 148 11.22 -12.18 12.56
C ASN A 148 9.83 -12.28 11.93
N LYS A 149 9.69 -12.00 10.63
CA LYS A 149 8.44 -12.12 9.87
C LYS A 149 8.59 -13.11 8.71
N ALA A 150 7.53 -13.22 7.92
CA ALA A 150 7.52 -13.96 6.66
C ALA A 150 8.54 -13.40 5.65
N SER A 151 9.27 -14.30 4.96
CA SER A 151 10.19 -13.93 3.88
C SER A 151 9.46 -13.32 2.68
N ASP A 152 8.25 -13.80 2.43
CA ASP A 152 7.49 -13.52 1.23
C ASP A 152 6.40 -12.53 1.62
N LEU A 153 6.45 -11.36 0.99
CA LEU A 153 5.49 -10.28 1.18
C LEU A 153 4.61 -10.12 -0.04
N GLU A 154 3.47 -9.50 0.18
CA GLU A 154 2.61 -8.94 -0.85
C GLU A 154 1.96 -7.64 -0.36
N VAL A 155 1.54 -6.81 -1.31
CA VAL A 155 0.72 -5.64 -1.03
C VAL A 155 -0.73 -6.12 -1.03
N SER A 156 -1.39 -6.09 0.13
CA SER A 156 -2.75 -6.62 0.26
C SER A 156 -3.78 -5.70 -0.38
N SER A 157 -3.59 -4.40 -0.21
CA SER A 157 -4.51 -3.37 -0.71
C SER A 157 -3.80 -2.02 -0.76
N ILE A 158 -4.30 -1.16 -1.64
CA ILE A 158 -3.93 0.25 -1.73
C ILE A 158 -5.20 1.07 -1.50
N PHE A 159 -5.15 1.91 -0.48
CA PHE A 159 -6.26 2.75 -0.07
C PHE A 159 -6.00 4.21 -0.47
N CYS A 160 -7.00 4.85 -1.07
CA CYS A 160 -6.99 6.29 -1.32
C CYS A 160 -8.40 6.86 -1.15
N ASP A 161 -8.58 7.79 -0.19
CA ASP A 161 -9.85 8.48 0.05
C ASP A 161 -9.90 9.92 -0.50
N GLY A 162 -8.90 10.31 -1.29
CA GLY A 162 -8.74 11.66 -1.81
C GLY A 162 -8.05 12.64 -0.87
N ASN A 163 -7.71 12.24 0.37
CA ASN A 163 -6.87 13.01 1.29
C ASN A 163 -5.66 12.20 1.77
N THR A 164 -5.85 10.91 1.97
CA THR A 164 -4.91 9.96 2.55
C THR A 164 -4.68 8.83 1.56
N PHE A 165 -3.43 8.50 1.34
CA PHE A 165 -2.98 7.35 0.58
C PHE A 165 -2.28 6.37 1.52
N CYS A 166 -2.67 5.10 1.52
CA CYS A 166 -2.06 4.05 2.33
C CYS A 166 -1.75 2.81 1.51
N ILE A 167 -0.57 2.21 1.73
CA ILE A 167 -0.19 0.90 1.20
C ILE A 167 -0.19 -0.11 2.35
N HIS A 168 -1.05 -1.12 2.25
CA HIS A 168 -1.11 -2.20 3.23
C HIS A 168 -0.26 -3.38 2.76
N ILE A 169 0.69 -3.79 3.58
CA ILE A 169 1.62 -4.89 3.30
C ILE A 169 1.36 -6.04 4.26
N MET A 170 1.31 -7.27 3.74
CA MET A 170 1.14 -8.45 4.56
C MET A 170 2.07 -9.59 4.13
N PRO A 171 2.29 -10.59 4.99
CA PRO A 171 2.87 -11.87 4.59
C PRO A 171 2.04 -12.52 3.49
N ARG A 172 2.70 -13.06 2.46
CA ARG A 172 2.02 -13.96 1.53
C ARG A 172 1.55 -15.21 2.26
N ASN A 173 0.33 -15.64 1.96
CA ASN A 173 -0.24 -16.86 2.53
C ASN A 173 0.69 -18.07 2.33
N GLY A 174 1.01 -18.76 3.43
CA GLY A 174 1.91 -19.91 3.43
C GLY A 174 3.41 -19.57 3.50
N SER A 175 3.77 -18.29 3.61
CA SER A 175 5.17 -17.89 3.80
C SER A 175 5.72 -18.45 5.11
N LYS A 176 6.96 -18.93 5.06
CA LYS A 176 7.71 -19.33 6.26
C LYS A 176 8.31 -18.09 6.91
N SER A 177 8.40 -18.11 8.24
CA SER A 177 9.16 -17.09 8.97
C SER A 177 10.65 -17.26 8.67
N THR A 178 11.34 -16.14 8.45
CA THR A 178 12.80 -16.12 8.35
C THR A 178 13.41 -16.10 9.74
N THR A 179 14.43 -16.94 9.95
CA THR A 179 15.28 -16.92 11.16
C THR A 179 16.62 -16.24 10.93
N ASP A 180 16.97 -15.91 9.67
CA ASP A 180 18.26 -15.36 9.30
C ASP A 180 18.17 -13.88 8.93
N GLY A 181 19.01 -13.06 9.58
CA GLY A 181 19.00 -11.60 9.48
C GLY A 181 19.47 -11.01 8.14
N ALA A 182 19.99 -11.82 7.21
CA ALA A 182 20.47 -11.37 5.90
C ALA A 182 19.34 -11.16 4.88
N ASP A 183 18.18 -11.79 5.09
CA ASP A 183 17.01 -11.73 4.20
C ASP A 183 15.87 -10.93 4.81
N SER A 184 16.18 -10.06 5.76
CA SER A 184 15.21 -9.38 6.60
C SER A 184 14.68 -8.05 6.05
N TYR A 185 15.17 -7.56 4.91
CA TYR A 185 14.76 -6.23 4.45
C TYR A 185 14.27 -6.26 3.00
N ARG A 186 13.23 -5.46 2.72
CA ARG A 186 12.63 -5.33 1.39
C ARG A 186 12.43 -3.87 1.03
N LEU A 187 12.56 -3.57 -0.25
CA LEU A 187 11.99 -2.37 -0.87
C LEU A 187 10.78 -2.80 -1.70
N ILE A 188 9.68 -2.08 -1.57
CA ILE A 188 8.47 -2.32 -2.36
C ILE A 188 8.19 -1.07 -3.15
N THR A 189 8.14 -1.17 -4.48
CA THR A 189 7.69 -0.07 -5.33
C THR A 189 6.28 -0.30 -5.83
N VAL A 190 5.51 0.77 -5.88
CA VAL A 190 4.17 0.79 -6.48
C VAL A 190 4.09 1.97 -7.44
N ALA A 191 3.85 1.73 -8.72
CA ALA A 191 3.54 2.80 -9.66
C ALA A 191 2.08 3.24 -9.48
N VAL A 192 1.85 4.52 -9.21
CA VAL A 192 0.51 5.07 -8.93
C VAL A 192 0.23 6.21 -9.91
N PRO A 193 -0.91 6.20 -10.63
CA PRO A 193 -1.29 7.33 -11.46
C PRO A 193 -1.41 8.62 -10.65
N LYS A 194 -0.79 9.71 -11.12
CA LYS A 194 -0.83 11.01 -10.45
C LYS A 194 -2.26 11.51 -10.24
N SER A 195 -3.17 11.17 -11.15
CA SER A 195 -4.59 11.51 -11.06
C SER A 195 -5.29 10.91 -9.83
N MET A 196 -4.83 9.75 -9.34
CA MET A 196 -5.39 9.06 -8.17
C MET A 196 -5.01 9.73 -6.86
N ILE A 197 -3.82 10.35 -6.79
CA ILE A 197 -3.23 10.90 -5.56
C ILE A 197 -3.07 12.42 -5.59
N LYS A 198 -3.64 13.09 -6.59
CA LYS A 198 -3.48 14.54 -6.81
C LYS A 198 -3.91 15.39 -5.60
N ASP A 199 -4.89 14.92 -4.83
CA ASP A 199 -5.47 15.62 -3.69
C ASP A 199 -4.97 15.04 -2.34
N CYS A 200 -4.14 13.99 -2.38
CA CYS A 200 -3.59 13.37 -1.19
C CYS A 200 -2.50 14.24 -0.57
N ILE A 201 -2.64 14.48 0.73
CA ILE A 201 -1.66 15.22 1.54
C ILE A 201 -1.03 14.36 2.63
N LYS A 202 -1.59 13.16 2.88
CA LYS A 202 -1.06 12.18 3.81
C LYS A 202 -0.72 10.91 3.07
N PHE A 203 0.49 10.42 3.29
CA PHE A 203 0.98 9.17 2.72
C PHE A 203 1.37 8.29 3.88
N ASP A 204 0.99 7.03 3.81
CA ASP A 204 1.31 6.06 4.85
C ASP A 204 1.53 4.68 4.22
N ALA A 205 2.21 3.83 4.96
CA ALA A 205 2.29 2.42 4.67
C ALA A 205 2.30 1.68 6.00
N ASP A 206 1.61 0.56 6.07
CA ASP A 206 1.60 -0.26 7.26
C ASP A 206 1.82 -1.72 6.93
N PHE A 207 2.34 -2.42 7.94
CA PHE A 207 2.36 -3.86 7.92
C PHE A 207 1.11 -4.36 8.65
N ASN A 208 0.16 -4.89 7.88
CA ASN A 208 -1.03 -5.48 8.46
C ASN A 208 -0.63 -6.77 9.19
N ASN A 209 -0.48 -6.65 10.51
CA ASN A 209 -0.39 -7.77 11.43
C ASN A 209 -1.82 -8.18 11.78
N ASP A 210 -2.63 -8.63 10.82
CA ASP A 210 -3.87 -9.34 11.15
C ASP A 210 -3.47 -10.62 11.90
N THR A 211 -3.29 -10.46 13.20
CA THR A 211 -3.21 -11.52 14.19
C THR A 211 -4.59 -12.13 14.25
N ASN A 212 -4.79 -13.20 13.47
CA ASN A 212 -5.66 -14.26 13.92
C ASN A 212 -4.91 -15.11 14.95
#